data_AF-A0A2D6ZZ68-F1
#
_entry.id   AF-A0A2D6ZZ68-F1
#
_cell.length_a   1.000
_cell.length_b   1.000
_cell.length_c   1.000
_cell.angle_alpha   90.00
_cell.angle_beta   90.00
_cell.angle_gamma   90.00
#
_symmetry.space_group_name_H-M   'P 1'
#
loop_
_entity.id
_entity.type
_entity.pdbx_description
1 polymer ?
#
loop_
_entity_poly.entity_id
_entity_poly.type
_entity_poly.pdbx_seq_one_letter_code
_entity_poly.pdbx_strand_id
1 'polypeptide(L)' 'MNFVKTKLVLETLQVGDELAILLDDGEPIKNVPGSVKLEGHHVLKEEQTTDGHWKVLIRKG' A
#
# COMPACT_ATOMS: atom_id res chain seq x y z
N MET A 1 1.08 9.44 1.89
CA MET A 1 2.12 8.36 1.84
C MET A 1 2.50 8.09 0.37
N ASN A 2 3.70 7.58 0.04
CA ASN A 2 4.10 7.27 -1.34
C ASN A 2 4.78 5.90 -1.46
N PHE A 3 5.02 5.42 -2.69
CA PHE A 3 5.53 4.06 -2.90
C PHE A 3 6.93 3.84 -2.30
N VAL A 4 7.84 4.81 -2.42
CA VAL A 4 9.20 4.71 -1.86
C VAL A 4 9.16 4.45 -0.35
N LYS A 5 8.31 5.18 0.38
CA LYS A 5 8.13 4.95 1.82
C LYS A 5 7.47 3.61 2.11
N THR A 6 6.46 3.21 1.34
CA THR A 6 5.82 1.90 1.48
C THR A 6 6.80 0.76 1.30
N LYS A 7 7.69 0.85 0.29
CA LYS A 7 8.73 -0.15 0.01
C LYS A 7 9.69 -0.31 1.19
N LEU A 8 10.22 0.79 1.72
CA LEU A 8 11.15 0.74 2.86
C LEU A 8 10.54 0.03 4.07
N VAL A 9 9.25 0.23 4.34
CA VAL A 9 8.56 -0.47 5.43
C VAL A 9 8.34 -1.95 5.09
N LEU A 10 7.93 -2.27 3.87
CA LEU A 10 7.78 -3.67 3.41
C LEU A 10 9.10 -4.46 3.44
N GLU A 11 10.24 -3.79 3.25
CA GLU A 11 11.57 -4.39 3.36
C GLU A 11 11.95 -4.75 4.81
N THR A 12 11.31 -4.13 5.81
CA THR A 12 11.49 -4.50 7.23
C THR A 12 10.57 -5.63 7.70
N LEU A 13 9.60 -6.04 6.86
CA LEU A 13 8.60 -7.05 7.18
C LEU A 13 8.99 -8.43 6.63
N GLN A 14 8.40 -9.48 7.20
CA GLN A 14 8.57 -10.84 6.72
C GLN A 14 7.60 -11.16 5.58
N VAL A 15 7.96 -12.14 4.74
CA VAL A 15 7.05 -12.63 3.70
C VAL A 15 5.78 -13.19 4.34
N GLY A 16 4.63 -12.73 3.87
CA GLY A 16 3.32 -13.04 4.43
C GLY A 16 2.78 -11.98 5.41
N ASP A 17 3.62 -11.07 5.91
CA ASP A 17 3.18 -9.99 6.79
C ASP A 17 2.30 -8.98 6.05
N GLU A 18 1.43 -8.33 6.81
CA GLU A 18 0.48 -7.35 6.32
C GLU A 18 0.85 -5.94 6.76
N LEU A 19 0.79 -5.00 5.82
CA LEU A 19 1.02 -3.58 6.02
C LEU A 19 -0.24 -2.80 5.61
N ALA A 20 -0.83 -2.09 6.56
CA ALA A 20 -1.88 -1.12 6.28
C ALA A 20 -1.27 0.27 6.11
N ILE A 21 -1.54 0.94 4.99
CA ILE A 21 -1.11 2.31 4.71
C ILE A 21 -2.30 3.22 4.46
N LEU A 22 -2.14 4.50 4.77
CA LEU A 22 -3.08 5.56 4.42
C LEU A 22 -2.50 6.38 3.26
N LEU A 23 -3.27 6.48 2.18
CA LEU A 23 -2.95 7.21 0.97
C LEU A 23 -3.95 8.36 0.82
N ASP A 24 -3.47 9.48 0.30
CA ASP A 24 -4.33 10.59 -0.09
C ASP A 24 -5.03 10.23 -1.42
N ASP A 25 -6.20 10.82 -1.64
CA ASP A 25 -6.89 10.72 -2.93
C ASP A 25 -6.03 11.35 -4.05
N GLY A 26 -6.26 10.94 -5.31
CA GLY A 26 -5.51 11.41 -6.46
C GLY A 26 -4.36 10.49 -6.88
N GLU A 27 -3.15 11.01 -6.97
CA GLU A 27 -1.99 10.26 -7.49
C GLU A 27 -1.51 9.09 -6.61
N PRO A 28 -1.47 9.21 -5.26
CA PRO A 28 -0.93 8.15 -4.41
C PRO A 28 -1.69 6.83 -4.52
N ILE A 29 -3.03 6.88 -4.47
CA ILE A 29 -3.88 5.70 -4.62
C ILE A 29 -3.82 5.09 -6.03
N LYS A 30 -3.52 5.88 -7.06
CA LYS A 30 -3.36 5.37 -8.44
C LYS A 30 -2.03 4.65 -8.66
N ASN A 31 -0.97 5.15 -8.04
CA ASN A 31 0.39 4.70 -8.31
C ASN A 31 0.85 3.61 -7.34
N VAL A 32 0.57 3.76 -6.04
CA VAL A 32 1.14 2.88 -4.99
C VAL A 32 0.67 1.43 -5.11
N PRO A 33 -0.65 1.13 -5.24
CA PRO A 33 -1.11 -0.26 -5.39
C PRO A 33 -0.53 -0.94 -6.63
N GLY A 34 -0.36 -0.19 -7.72
CA GLY A 34 0.27 -0.67 -8.96
C GLY A 34 1.74 -1.04 -8.76
N SER A 35 2.54 -0.14 -8.16
CA SER A 35 3.95 -0.42 -7.87
C SER A 35 4.14 -1.58 -6.90
N VAL A 36 3.28 -1.70 -5.88
CA VAL A 36 3.28 -2.82 -4.93
C VAL A 36 3.06 -4.15 -5.65
N LYS A 37 2.08 -4.22 -6.56
CA LYS A 37 1.81 -5.42 -7.38
C LYS A 37 2.99 -5.75 -8.30
N LEU A 38 3.62 -4.73 -8.90
CA LEU A 38 4.79 -4.91 -9.78
C LEU A 38 6.01 -5.47 -9.05
N GLU A 39 6.19 -5.15 -7.76
CA GLU A 39 7.26 -5.72 -6.93
C GLU A 39 6.93 -7.11 -6.36
N GLY A 40 5.83 -7.72 -6.80
CA GLY A 40 5.44 -9.07 -6.40
C GLY A 40 4.71 -9.13 -5.05
N HIS A 41 4.21 -8.00 -4.53
CA HIS A 41 3.41 -7.97 -3.31
C HIS A 41 1.92 -7.98 -3.65
N HIS A 42 1.09 -8.30 -2.66
CA HIS A 42 -0.34 -8.46 -2.85
C HIS A 42 -1.10 -7.32 -2.20
N VAL A 43 -1.97 -6.64 -2.95
CA VAL A 43 -2.92 -5.69 -2.37
C VAL A 43 -4.18 -6.46 -2.00
N LEU A 44 -4.46 -6.56 -0.71
CA LEU A 44 -5.58 -7.32 -0.15
C LEU A 44 -6.86 -6.50 -0.08
N LYS A 45 -6.75 -5.20 0.20
CA LYS A 45 -7.92 -4.33 0.39
C LYS A 45 -7.60 -2.88 0.06
N GLU A 46 -8.56 -2.18 -0.54
CA GLU A 46 -8.49 -0.75 -0.85
C GLU A 46 -9.84 -0.13 -0.44
N GLU A 47 -9.85 0.72 0.57
CA GLU A 47 -11.07 1.32 1.13
C GLU A 47 -10.92 2.83 1.29
N GLN A 48 -11.90 3.58 0.81
CA GLN A 48 -11.96 5.01 1.09
C GLN A 48 -12.57 5.25 2.48
N THR A 49 -11.86 6.03 3.29
CA THR A 49 -12.30 6.50 4.60
C THR A 49 -13.27 7.67 4.45
N THR A 50 -14.04 7.94 5.50
CA THR A 50 -14.98 9.08 5.57
C THR A 50 -14.30 10.44 5.40
N ASP A 51 -13.02 10.53 5.72
CA ASP A 51 -12.20 11.73 5.64
C ASP A 51 -11.55 11.92 4.25
N GLY A 52 -11.92 11.10 3.26
CA GLY A 52 -11.43 11.19 1.89
C GLY A 52 -10.08 10.53 1.62
N HIS A 53 -9.41 10.00 2.65
CA HIS A 53 -8.18 9.22 2.49
C HIS A 53 -8.51 7.77 2.13
N TRP A 54 -7.55 7.07 1.55
CA TRP A 54 -7.64 5.66 1.21
C TRP A 54 -6.80 4.81 2.16
N LYS A 55 -7.41 3.80 2.76
CA LYS A 55 -6.72 2.76 3.50
C LYS A 55 -6.46 1.58 2.59
N VAL A 56 -5.19 1.23 2.42
CA VAL A 56 -4.77 0.10 1.58
C VAL A 56 -4.07 -0.93 2.45
N LEU A 57 -4.54 -2.18 2.38
CA LEU A 57 -3.93 -3.33 3.02
C LEU A 57 -3.10 -4.09 2.01
N ILE A 58 -1.81 -4.23 2.30
CA ILE A 58 -0.82 -4.90 1.47
C ILE A 58 -0.31 -6.11 2.23
N ARG A 59 -0.07 -7.23 1.55
CA ARG A 59 0.67 -8.37 2.07
C ARG A 59 2.00 -8.49 1.33
N LYS A 60 3.08 -8.61 2.10
CA LYS A 60 4.42 -8.86 1.59
C LYS A 60 4.44 -10.21 0.88
N GLY A 61 4.74 -10.18 -0.40
CA GLY A 61 5.07 -11.36 -1.21
C GLY A 61 6.53 -11.72 -1.13
#